data_AF-A0A2V9WVM2-F1
#
_entry.id   AF-A0A2V9WVM2-F1
#
_cell.length_a   1.000
_cell.length_b   1.000
_cell.length_c   1.000
_cell.angle_alpha   90.00
_cell.angle_beta   90.00
_cell.angle_gamma   90.00
#
_symmetry.space_group_name_H-M   'P 1'
#
loop_
_entity.id
_entity.type
_entity.pdbx_description
1 polymer ?
#
loop_
_entity_poly.entity_id
_entity_poly.type
_entity_poly.pdbx_seq_one_letter_code
_entity_poly.pdbx_strand_id
1 'polypeptide(L)'
;MAKFSRLEPLCRPISEMNVTSFKRRVHLGIPGPNWQICGEAAVAHRKLGAEFDGLLCPRKDGGVIDLPVDSSESVSGGFTTHMIDPLLDDAFFLAWSPTTKILFGYIWKRRDFPWLSRWEENHLRPDPPWNSRTLTCAVEFGVSPMLESRKQMVARGSLFGTPAFRWVPARSQLHTEYLAFVTVAESFPGSVRWDDGESIQFAP
;
A
#
# COMPACT_ATOMS: atom_id res chain seq x y z
N MET A 1 -21.77 -9.18 32.46
CA MET A 1 -22.66 -8.96 31.30
C MET A 1 -22.58 -7.47 30.97
N ALA A 2 -21.61 -7.06 30.15
CA ALA A 2 -21.38 -5.64 29.85
C ALA A 2 -22.22 -5.23 28.62
N LYS A 3 -23.03 -4.18 28.79
CA LYS A 3 -23.87 -3.60 27.74
C LYS A 3 -23.01 -2.75 26.82
N PHE A 4 -23.02 -3.06 25.52
CA PHE A 4 -22.53 -2.15 24.49
C PHE A 4 -23.59 -1.07 24.23
N SER A 5 -23.26 0.19 24.50
CA SER A 5 -24.04 1.34 24.06
C SER A 5 -23.87 1.55 22.56
N ARG A 6 -24.99 1.83 21.88
CA ARG A 6 -25.09 2.16 20.45
C ARG A 6 -24.04 3.23 20.06
N LEU A 7 -23.19 2.91 19.10
CA LEU A 7 -22.37 3.90 18.41
C LEU A 7 -23.28 4.67 17.44
N GLU A 8 -23.44 5.97 17.70
CA GLU A 8 -24.05 6.93 16.76
C GLU A 8 -23.16 7.03 15.50
N PRO A 9 -23.74 7.18 14.30
CA PRO A 9 -22.97 7.27 13.07
C PRO A 9 -22.20 8.61 13.01
N LEU A 10 -20.89 8.55 13.26
CA LEU A 10 -19.93 9.61 12.91
C LEU A 10 -19.71 9.65 11.38
N CYS A 11 -20.77 9.78 10.60
CA CYS A 11 -20.67 10.13 9.17
C CYS A 11 -20.92 11.62 9.02
N ARG A 12 -19.85 12.42 9.12
CA ARG A 12 -19.86 13.74 8.46
C ARG A 12 -19.66 13.50 6.95
N PRO A 13 -20.32 14.28 6.09
CA PRO A 13 -20.13 14.16 4.65
C PRO A 13 -18.65 14.38 4.28
N ILE A 14 -18.12 13.51 3.41
CA ILE A 14 -16.74 13.52 2.90
C ILE A 14 -16.37 14.87 2.24
N SER A 15 -17.35 15.72 1.92
CA SER A 15 -17.18 17.04 1.32
C SER A 15 -16.47 18.08 2.20
N GLU A 16 -16.30 17.84 3.50
CA GLU A 16 -15.65 18.81 4.41
C GLU A 16 -14.25 18.40 4.88
N MET A 17 -13.73 17.24 4.46
CA MET A 17 -12.30 16.94 4.67
C MET A 17 -11.49 17.79 3.70
N ASN A 18 -10.76 18.77 4.25
CA ASN A 18 -9.80 19.55 3.48
C ASN A 18 -8.67 18.62 2.99
N VAL A 19 -8.80 18.19 1.73
CA VAL A 19 -7.95 17.21 1.01
C VAL A 19 -6.48 17.65 0.97
N THR A 20 -6.19 18.92 1.22
CA THR A 20 -4.82 19.44 1.38
C THR A 20 -4.09 18.89 2.61
N SER A 21 -4.79 18.41 3.64
CA SER A 21 -4.14 17.81 4.83
C SER A 21 -3.66 16.37 4.62
N PHE A 22 -4.16 15.68 3.60
CA PHE A 22 -3.74 14.31 3.24
C PHE A 22 -2.32 14.30 2.63
N LYS A 23 -1.89 15.41 2.02
CA LYS A 23 -0.56 15.57 1.42
C LYS A 23 0.61 15.50 2.42
N ARG A 24 0.35 15.36 3.73
CA ARG A 24 1.40 15.28 4.76
C ARG A 24 1.38 13.93 5.47
N ARG A 25 2.24 13.04 4.95
CA ARG A 25 2.88 11.89 5.63
C ARG A 25 1.97 10.69 5.93
N VAL A 26 1.64 9.90 4.91
CA VAL A 26 1.20 8.51 5.09
C VAL A 26 2.43 7.64 5.29
N HIS A 27 2.91 7.56 6.52
CA HIS A 27 4.02 6.68 6.85
C HIS A 27 3.63 5.23 6.54
N LEU A 28 4.31 4.63 5.57
CA LEU A 28 4.18 3.22 5.17
C LEU A 28 5.31 2.42 5.81
N GLY A 29 4.95 1.60 6.78
CA GLY A 29 5.83 0.56 7.30
C GLY A 29 5.64 -0.67 6.43
N ILE A 30 6.64 -1.00 5.63
CA ILE A 30 6.68 -2.22 4.83
C ILE A 30 8.01 -2.90 5.16
N PRO A 31 7.97 -4.05 5.82
CA PRO A 31 9.20 -4.75 6.10
C PRO A 31 9.68 -5.50 4.86
N GLY A 32 10.84 -5.11 4.32
CA GLY A 32 11.64 -5.98 3.48
C GLY A 32 12.69 -5.32 2.60
N PRO A 33 13.81 -6.03 2.33
CA PRO A 33 14.74 -5.68 1.27
C PRO A 33 14.13 -5.98 -0.11
N ASN A 34 14.54 -5.25 -1.14
CA ASN A 34 14.21 -5.40 -2.58
C ASN A 34 12.85 -4.83 -3.08
N TRP A 35 12.95 -3.78 -3.90
CA TRP A 35 11.84 -3.00 -4.47
C TRP A 35 12.02 -2.87 -5.99
N GLN A 36 10.91 -2.78 -6.76
CA GLN A 36 11.00 -2.51 -8.20
C GLN A 36 9.94 -1.49 -8.67
N ILE A 37 10.38 -0.55 -9.50
CA ILE A 37 9.49 0.36 -10.22
C ILE A 37 8.89 -0.36 -11.42
N CYS A 38 7.66 -0.84 -11.24
CA CYS A 38 6.96 -1.65 -12.22
C CYS A 38 6.15 -0.87 -13.25
N GLY A 39 5.76 0.36 -12.94
CA GLY A 39 4.93 1.18 -13.82
C GLY A 39 5.14 2.67 -13.61
N GLU A 40 5.09 3.41 -14.70
CA GLU A 40 5.12 4.88 -14.72
C GLU A 40 3.73 5.39 -15.11
N ALA A 41 3.24 6.43 -14.43
CA ALA A 41 2.19 7.27 -14.99
C ALA A 41 2.85 8.60 -15.40
N ALA A 42 2.46 9.14 -16.56
CA ALA A 42 3.21 10.02 -17.46
C ALA A 42 3.78 11.35 -16.91
N VAL A 43 3.66 11.65 -15.61
CA VAL A 43 4.22 12.86 -14.97
C VAL A 43 5.04 12.51 -13.71
N ALA A 44 5.23 11.24 -13.36
CA ALA A 44 6.17 10.88 -12.31
C ALA A 44 7.61 10.85 -12.82
N HIS A 45 8.47 11.60 -12.16
CA HIS A 45 9.92 11.57 -12.31
C HIS A 45 10.55 10.21 -11.97
N ARG A 46 9.83 9.08 -11.87
CA ARG A 46 10.36 7.76 -11.49
C ARG A 46 11.06 7.08 -12.66
N LYS A 47 12.18 6.41 -12.40
CA LYS A 47 12.90 5.65 -13.43
C LYS A 47 12.25 4.27 -13.65
N LEU A 48 11.48 4.10 -14.72
CA LEU A 48 10.82 2.83 -15.05
C LEU A 48 11.82 1.66 -15.05
N GLY A 49 11.43 0.54 -14.43
CA GLY A 49 12.24 -0.66 -14.33
C GLY A 49 13.41 -0.56 -13.34
N ALA A 50 13.58 0.58 -12.65
CA ALA A 50 14.61 0.68 -11.62
C ALA A 50 14.28 -0.24 -10.44
N GLU A 51 15.28 -0.99 -10.01
CA GLU A 51 15.28 -1.73 -8.76
C GLU A 51 15.95 -0.86 -7.70
N PHE A 52 15.46 -0.92 -6.47
CA PHE A 52 15.99 -0.16 -5.36
C PHE A 52 15.75 -0.88 -4.04
N ASP A 53 16.51 -0.51 -3.02
CA ASP A 53 16.36 -1.05 -1.67
C ASP A 53 15.80 0.01 -0.74
N GLY A 54 14.82 -0.41 0.07
CA GLY A 54 14.13 0.45 1.01
C GLY A 54 13.18 1.45 0.36
N LEU A 55 12.95 2.56 1.05
CA LEU A 55 11.84 3.46 0.76
C LEU A 55 12.20 4.61 -0.21
N LEU A 56 13.46 4.66 -0.66
CA LEU A 56 13.99 5.71 -1.52
C LEU A 56 13.94 5.29 -3.00
N CYS A 57 12.87 5.72 -3.67
CA CYS A 57 12.58 5.38 -5.05
C CYS A 57 13.36 6.28 -6.04
N PRO A 58 14.19 5.73 -6.95
CA PRO A 58 15.00 6.51 -7.88
C PRO A 58 14.19 7.35 -8.87
N ARG A 59 14.66 8.59 -9.08
CA ARG A 59 14.13 9.50 -10.11
C ARG A 59 14.93 9.44 -11.41
N LYS A 60 14.30 9.83 -12.52
CA LYS A 60 14.90 9.99 -13.86
C LYS A 60 15.99 11.06 -13.88
N ASP A 61 15.86 12.10 -13.06
CA ASP A 61 16.82 13.21 -12.92
C ASP A 61 18.00 12.87 -12.00
N GLY A 62 18.09 11.65 -11.49
CA GLY A 62 19.14 11.20 -10.57
C GLY A 62 18.85 11.46 -9.10
N GLY A 63 17.72 12.09 -8.76
CA GLY A 63 17.26 12.23 -7.38
C GLY A 63 16.57 10.98 -6.82
N VAL A 64 15.96 11.11 -5.63
CA VAL A 64 15.17 10.06 -4.98
C VAL A 64 13.82 10.60 -4.51
N ILE A 65 12.82 9.73 -4.40
CA ILE A 65 11.50 10.00 -3.82
C ILE A 65 11.36 9.14 -2.57
N ASP A 66 11.01 9.76 -1.44
CA ASP A 66 10.66 9.05 -0.22
C ASP A 66 9.22 8.53 -0.32
N LEU A 67 9.03 7.23 -0.57
CA LEU A 67 7.72 6.62 -0.85
C LEU A 67 6.66 6.73 0.29
N PRO A 68 7.02 6.74 1.58
CA PRO A 68 6.11 7.03 2.69
C PRO A 68 5.57 8.46 2.72
N VAL A 69 6.03 9.35 1.83
CA VAL A 69 5.54 10.73 1.79
C VAL A 69 4.97 10.99 0.41
N ASP A 70 3.71 11.39 0.38
CA ASP A 70 3.08 11.81 -0.86
C ASP A 70 3.88 12.97 -1.48
N SER A 71 4.00 12.90 -2.81
CA SER A 71 4.72 13.89 -3.59
C SER A 71 4.20 15.31 -3.32
N SER A 72 5.13 16.26 -3.16
CA SER A 72 4.80 17.68 -3.04
C SER A 72 4.38 18.33 -4.38
N GLU A 73 4.47 17.60 -5.48
CA GLU A 73 4.13 18.09 -6.81
C GLU A 73 2.62 18.41 -6.93
N SER A 74 2.30 19.37 -7.81
CA SER A 74 0.92 19.79 -8.08
C SER A 74 0.14 18.75 -8.89
N VAL A 75 0.84 18.00 -9.74
CA VAL A 75 0.32 16.90 -10.55
C VAL A 75 1.33 15.76 -10.52
N SER A 76 0.89 14.55 -10.16
CA SER A 76 1.75 13.36 -10.17
C SER A 76 0.92 12.07 -10.15
N GLY A 77 1.58 10.95 -10.39
CA GLY A 77 0.97 9.63 -10.25
C GLY A 77 2.00 8.55 -10.55
N GLY A 78 1.80 7.35 -10.04
CA GLY A 78 2.79 6.31 -10.26
C GLY A 78 2.39 4.98 -9.67
N PHE A 79 3.16 3.96 -10.03
CA PHE A 79 2.96 2.60 -9.56
C PHE A 79 4.30 2.00 -9.16
N THR A 80 4.37 1.44 -7.97
CA THR A 80 5.55 0.69 -7.50
C THR A 80 5.10 -0.64 -6.92
N THR A 81 5.92 -1.67 -7.11
CA THR A 81 5.71 -2.96 -6.46
C THR A 81 6.87 -3.28 -5.54
N HIS A 82 6.54 -4.03 -4.49
CA HIS A 82 7.43 -4.31 -3.39
C HIS A 82 7.33 -5.79 -3.08
N MET A 83 8.48 -6.45 -3.05
CA MET A 83 8.54 -7.78 -2.50
C MET A 83 8.57 -7.65 -0.98
N ILE A 84 7.66 -8.33 -0.30
CA ILE A 84 7.68 -8.37 1.16
C ILE A 84 8.85 -9.26 1.59
N ASP A 85 9.52 -8.90 2.70
CA ASP A 85 10.66 -9.66 3.22
C ASP A 85 10.34 -11.17 3.30
N PRO A 86 11.07 -12.03 2.58
CA PRO A 86 10.83 -13.47 2.64
C PRO A 86 11.11 -14.07 4.04
N LEU A 87 11.84 -13.37 4.91
CA LEU A 87 12.10 -13.78 6.29
C LEU A 87 10.93 -13.54 7.25
N LEU A 88 9.87 -12.88 6.79
CA LEU A 88 8.67 -12.66 7.59
C LEU A 88 7.59 -13.70 7.34
N ASP A 89 6.96 -14.11 8.43
CA ASP A 89 5.74 -14.93 8.40
C ASP A 89 4.51 -14.05 8.14
N ASP A 90 4.38 -12.98 8.91
CA ASP A 90 3.33 -11.98 8.77
C ASP A 90 3.86 -10.74 8.04
N ALA A 91 3.10 -10.31 7.06
CA ALA A 91 3.27 -9.06 6.35
C ALA A 91 2.28 -8.03 6.88
N PHE A 92 2.63 -6.76 6.74
CA PHE A 92 1.72 -5.68 7.10
C PHE A 92 1.92 -4.46 6.22
N PHE A 93 0.92 -3.59 6.23
CA PHE A 93 1.13 -2.19 5.91
C PHE A 93 0.38 -1.34 6.94
N LEU A 94 0.94 -0.16 7.19
CA LEU A 94 0.35 0.87 8.03
C LEU A 94 0.19 2.14 7.23
N ALA A 95 -0.85 2.90 7.52
CA ALA A 95 -1.10 4.22 6.98
C ALA A 95 -1.61 5.12 8.11
N TRP A 96 -0.84 6.15 8.41
CA TRP A 96 -1.10 7.06 9.53
C TRP A 96 -1.19 8.50 9.07
N SER A 97 -2.08 9.28 9.67
CA SER A 97 -2.15 10.73 9.45
C SER A 97 -1.68 11.48 10.71
N PRO A 98 -0.64 12.33 10.64
CA PRO A 98 -0.23 13.15 11.76
C PRO A 98 -1.28 14.19 12.18
N THR A 99 -2.15 14.59 11.25
CA THR A 99 -3.19 15.60 11.49
C THR A 99 -4.38 15.02 12.23
N THR A 100 -4.87 13.84 11.83
CA THR A 100 -6.05 13.23 12.45
C THR A 100 -5.69 12.22 13.54
N LYS A 101 -4.41 11.82 13.63
CA LYS A 101 -3.91 10.72 14.48
C LYS A 101 -4.50 9.36 14.15
N ILE A 102 -5.27 9.24 13.06
CA ILE A 102 -5.84 7.97 12.62
C ILE A 102 -4.72 7.13 12.02
N LEU A 103 -4.63 5.89 12.51
CA LEU A 103 -3.83 4.81 11.97
C LEU A 103 -4.79 3.74 11.43
N PHE A 104 -4.61 3.32 10.18
CA PHE A 104 -5.22 2.11 9.69
C PHE A 104 -4.17 1.17 9.13
N GLY A 105 -4.45 -0.12 9.12
CA GLY A 105 -3.49 -1.10 8.66
C GLY A 105 -4.11 -2.44 8.34
N TYR A 106 -3.31 -3.23 7.63
CA TYR A 106 -3.58 -4.62 7.35
C TYR A 106 -2.43 -5.47 7.83
N ILE A 107 -2.74 -6.68 8.30
CA ILE A 107 -1.77 -7.72 8.64
C ILE A 107 -2.25 -9.01 7.96
N TRP A 108 -1.37 -9.73 7.29
CA TRP A 108 -1.71 -10.95 6.57
C TRP A 108 -0.53 -11.93 6.56
N LYS A 109 -0.80 -13.21 6.30
CA LYS A 109 0.26 -14.20 6.11
C LYS A 109 0.99 -13.89 4.80
N ARG A 110 2.28 -13.55 4.86
CA ARG A 110 3.09 -13.16 3.68
C ARG A 110 3.03 -14.21 2.57
N ARG A 111 3.05 -15.50 2.95
CA ARG A 111 2.99 -16.63 2.02
C ARG A 111 1.80 -16.59 1.07
N ASP A 112 0.69 -15.97 1.49
CA ASP A 112 -0.53 -15.91 0.70
C ASP A 112 -0.50 -14.76 -0.31
N PHE A 113 0.13 -13.65 0.06
CA PHE A 113 0.28 -12.43 -0.75
C PHE A 113 1.68 -11.83 -0.56
N PRO A 114 2.67 -12.24 -1.38
CA PRO A 114 4.06 -11.83 -1.18
C PRO A 114 4.41 -10.47 -1.81
N TRP A 115 3.45 -9.86 -2.51
CA TRP A 115 3.63 -8.58 -3.20
C TRP A 115 2.78 -7.49 -2.56
N LEU A 116 3.34 -6.30 -2.48
CA LEU A 116 2.64 -5.08 -2.12
C LEU A 116 2.82 -4.06 -3.25
N SER A 117 1.73 -3.51 -3.74
CA SER A 117 1.72 -2.47 -4.75
C SER A 117 1.27 -1.15 -4.14
N ARG A 118 1.88 -0.06 -4.59
CA ARG A 118 1.44 1.30 -4.27
C ARG A 118 1.07 2.01 -5.56
N TRP A 119 -0.13 2.56 -5.59
CA TRP A 119 -0.64 3.33 -6.72
C TRP A 119 -1.03 4.73 -6.26
N GLU A 120 -0.63 5.74 -7.03
CA GLU A 120 -0.96 7.13 -6.76
C GLU A 120 -1.61 7.80 -7.97
N GLU A 121 -2.54 8.69 -7.66
CA GLU A 121 -3.14 9.63 -8.59
C GLU A 121 -3.28 10.97 -7.88
N ASN A 122 -2.65 12.00 -8.42
CA ASN A 122 -2.69 13.38 -7.94
C ASN A 122 -2.93 14.27 -9.17
N HIS A 123 -4.22 14.42 -9.52
CA HIS A 123 -4.74 15.27 -10.60
C HIS A 123 -4.14 15.00 -12.00
N LEU A 124 -3.52 13.84 -12.18
CA LEU A 124 -2.79 13.43 -13.37
C LEU A 124 -3.73 13.11 -14.54
N ARG A 125 -4.82 12.40 -14.29
CA ARG A 125 -5.69 11.91 -15.37
C ARG A 125 -6.74 12.96 -15.77
N PRO A 126 -6.67 13.55 -16.98
CA PRO A 126 -7.63 14.55 -17.44
C PRO A 126 -8.94 13.91 -17.95
N ASP A 127 -8.87 12.66 -18.40
CA ASP A 127 -10.01 11.98 -19.00
C ASP A 127 -11.09 11.63 -17.94
N PRO A 128 -12.37 11.61 -18.32
CA PRO A 128 -13.42 11.11 -17.45
C PRO A 128 -13.17 9.65 -16.98
N PRO A 129 -13.57 9.28 -15.75
CA PRO A 129 -14.24 10.11 -14.74
C PRO A 129 -13.30 11.00 -13.89
N TRP A 130 -11.98 10.92 -14.07
CA TRP A 130 -11.00 11.61 -13.20
C TRP A 130 -11.03 13.12 -13.34
N ASN A 131 -11.11 13.65 -14.56
CA ASN A 131 -11.22 15.09 -14.84
C ASN A 131 -10.18 15.97 -14.10
N SER A 132 -8.97 15.45 -13.85
CA SER A 132 -7.91 16.10 -13.05
C SER A 132 -8.33 16.50 -11.63
N ARG A 133 -9.31 15.81 -11.03
CA ARG A 133 -9.87 16.12 -9.70
C ARG A 133 -9.59 15.08 -8.64
N THR A 134 -8.95 13.98 -9.01
CA THR A 134 -8.67 12.87 -8.09
C THR A 134 -7.35 13.07 -7.37
N LEU A 135 -7.39 13.00 -6.03
CA LEU A 135 -6.22 12.75 -5.20
C LEU A 135 -6.45 11.45 -4.45
N THR A 136 -5.60 10.46 -4.67
CA THR A 136 -5.69 9.17 -3.98
C THR A 136 -4.35 8.45 -3.97
N CYS A 137 -4.16 7.67 -2.91
CA CYS A 137 -3.03 6.77 -2.72
C CYS A 137 -3.62 5.43 -2.27
N ALA A 138 -3.37 4.39 -3.05
CA ALA A 138 -3.78 3.03 -2.75
C ALA A 138 -2.56 2.18 -2.41
N VAL A 139 -2.73 1.31 -1.44
CA VAL A 139 -1.77 0.28 -1.03
C VAL A 139 -2.48 -1.05 -1.11
N GLU A 140 -1.95 -1.96 -1.91
CA GLU A 140 -2.63 -3.17 -2.36
C GLU A 140 -1.69 -4.37 -2.19
N PHE A 141 -2.00 -5.30 -1.28
CA PHE A 141 -1.27 -6.56 -1.21
C PHE A 141 -1.91 -7.59 -2.13
N GLY A 142 -1.10 -8.47 -2.72
CA GLY A 142 -1.60 -9.43 -3.69
C GLY A 142 -0.62 -10.52 -4.09
N VAL A 143 -1.09 -11.34 -5.04
CA VAL A 143 -0.31 -12.45 -5.62
C VAL A 143 0.51 -12.04 -6.85
N SER A 144 0.33 -10.81 -7.33
CA SER A 144 0.96 -10.29 -8.54
C SER A 144 1.74 -9.00 -8.23
N PRO A 145 2.97 -8.87 -8.75
CA PRO A 145 3.74 -7.63 -8.63
C PRO A 145 3.26 -6.54 -9.61
N MET A 146 2.57 -6.89 -10.69
CA MET A 146 2.43 -6.01 -11.86
C MET A 146 0.97 -5.81 -12.24
N LEU A 147 0.67 -4.59 -12.73
CA LEU A 147 -0.57 -4.27 -13.43
C LEU A 147 -0.51 -4.81 -14.85
N GLU A 148 -0.79 -6.11 -15.01
CA GLU A 148 -0.67 -6.79 -16.29
C GLU A 148 -1.81 -7.78 -16.54
N SER A 149 -1.95 -8.24 -17.78
CA SER A 149 -2.94 -9.26 -18.11
C SER A 149 -2.58 -10.61 -17.48
N ARG A 150 -3.58 -11.48 -17.26
CA ARG A 150 -3.35 -12.85 -16.76
C ARG A 150 -2.34 -13.63 -17.61
N LYS A 151 -2.34 -13.43 -18.94
CA LYS A 151 -1.37 -14.07 -19.84
C LYS A 151 0.05 -13.59 -19.54
N GLN A 152 0.25 -12.30 -19.30
CA GLN A 152 1.55 -11.73 -18.94
C GLN A 152 2.00 -12.22 -17.56
N MET A 153 1.09 -12.27 -16.57
CA MET A 153 1.40 -12.80 -15.23
C MET A 153 1.92 -14.24 -15.30
N VAL A 154 1.21 -15.12 -16.02
CA VAL A 154 1.61 -16.53 -16.18
C VAL A 154 2.93 -16.64 -16.96
N ALA A 155 3.11 -15.84 -18.01
CA ALA A 155 4.34 -15.85 -18.80
C ALA A 155 5.56 -15.36 -17.99
N ARG A 156 5.37 -14.39 -17.09
CA ARG A 156 6.41 -13.89 -16.18
C ARG A 156 6.84 -14.97 -15.19
N GLY A 157 5.88 -15.69 -14.62
CA GLY A 157 6.11 -16.78 -13.68
C GLY A 157 6.54 -16.31 -12.28
N SER A 158 7.66 -15.60 -12.19
CA SER A 158 8.26 -15.09 -10.95
C SER A 158 8.97 -13.76 -11.16
N LEU A 159 9.16 -13.01 -10.07
CA LEU A 159 10.01 -11.82 -10.00
C LEU A 159 10.84 -11.91 -8.72
N PHE A 160 12.15 -11.62 -8.78
CA PHE A 160 13.09 -11.80 -7.65
C PHE A 160 13.07 -13.20 -7.01
N GLY A 161 12.78 -14.23 -7.80
CA GLY A 161 12.62 -15.60 -7.30
C GLY A 161 11.30 -15.86 -6.55
N THR A 162 10.46 -14.85 -6.37
CA THR A 162 9.13 -14.96 -5.74
C THR A 162 8.05 -15.17 -6.81
N PRO A 163 7.10 -16.11 -6.62
CA PRO A 163 6.01 -16.34 -7.57
C PRO A 163 5.22 -15.07 -7.88
N ALA A 164 4.98 -14.78 -9.15
CA ALA A 164 4.25 -13.60 -9.63
C ALA A 164 2.77 -13.89 -9.91
N PHE A 165 2.28 -15.07 -9.54
CA PHE A 165 0.89 -15.48 -9.62
C PHE A 165 0.63 -16.61 -8.63
N ARG A 166 -0.65 -16.87 -8.36
CA ARG A 166 -1.11 -18.06 -7.65
C ARG A 166 -2.22 -18.72 -8.46
N TRP A 167 -2.25 -20.04 -8.45
CA TRP A 167 -3.27 -20.83 -9.16
C TRP A 167 -4.23 -21.46 -8.16
N VAL A 168 -5.53 -21.41 -8.48
CA VAL A 168 -6.57 -22.17 -7.78
C VAL A 168 -6.97 -23.32 -8.70
N PRO A 169 -6.62 -24.57 -8.37
CA PRO A 169 -7.06 -25.73 -9.14
C PRO A 169 -8.58 -25.79 -9.32
N ALA A 170 -9.04 -26.43 -10.40
CA ALA A 170 -10.46 -26.61 -10.63
C ALA A 170 -11.14 -27.30 -9.44
N ARG A 171 -12.30 -26.78 -9.02
CA ARG A 171 -13.09 -27.27 -7.87
C ARG A 171 -12.34 -27.25 -6.53
N SER A 172 -11.30 -26.45 -6.40
CA SER A 172 -10.61 -26.22 -5.13
C SER A 172 -10.93 -24.84 -4.57
N GLN A 173 -10.63 -24.66 -3.29
CA GLN A 173 -10.74 -23.39 -2.59
C GLN A 173 -9.40 -23.06 -1.94
N LEU A 174 -9.05 -21.79 -1.90
CA LEU A 174 -8.00 -21.27 -1.04
C LEU A 174 -8.64 -20.47 0.09
N HIS A 175 -8.10 -20.64 1.29
CA HIS A 175 -8.44 -19.81 2.44
C HIS A 175 -7.26 -18.88 2.73
N THR A 176 -7.57 -17.64 3.11
CA THR A 176 -6.59 -16.65 3.54
C THR A 176 -7.15 -15.91 4.73
N GLU A 177 -6.26 -15.54 5.63
CA GLU A 177 -6.58 -14.76 6.82
C GLU A 177 -5.83 -13.44 6.75
N TYR A 178 -6.54 -12.37 7.11
CA TYR A 178 -5.96 -11.05 7.26
C TYR A 178 -6.76 -10.29 8.33
N LEU A 179 -6.08 -9.38 9.00
CA LEU A 179 -6.66 -8.43 9.93
C LEU A 179 -6.64 -7.05 9.30
N ALA A 180 -7.80 -6.41 9.17
CA ALA A 180 -7.91 -4.99 8.89
C ALA A 180 -8.31 -4.26 10.17
N PHE A 181 -7.63 -3.15 10.48
CA PHE A 181 -7.94 -2.38 11.69
C PHE A 181 -7.83 -0.87 11.46
N VAL A 182 -8.49 -0.13 12.35
CA VAL A 182 -8.35 1.31 12.50
C VAL A 182 -8.24 1.64 13.98
N THR A 183 -7.31 2.53 14.33
CA THR A 183 -7.07 3.00 15.68
C THR A 183 -6.54 4.44 15.66
N VAL A 184 -6.26 4.99 16.83
CA VAL A 184 -5.56 6.27 16.99
C VAL A 184 -4.13 6.02 17.49
N ALA A 185 -3.18 6.79 16.98
CA ALA A 185 -1.79 6.76 17.42
C ALA A 185 -1.19 8.16 17.41
N GLU A 186 -0.50 8.55 18.49
CA GLU A 186 0.11 9.88 18.62
C GLU A 186 1.29 10.10 17.65
N SER A 187 1.98 9.01 17.33
CA SER A 187 3.08 8.93 16.39
C SER A 187 2.94 7.70 15.50
N PHE A 188 3.62 7.70 14.36
CA PHE A 188 3.73 6.51 13.53
C PHE A 188 4.42 5.38 14.31
N PRO A 189 3.83 4.19 14.41
CA PRO A 189 4.36 3.15 15.27
C PRO A 189 5.42 2.27 14.61
N GLY A 190 5.85 2.46 13.36
CA GLY A 190 6.93 1.68 12.75
C GLY A 190 6.55 0.25 12.31
N SER A 191 6.06 -0.55 13.23
CA SER A 191 5.66 -1.94 13.00
C SER A 191 4.40 -2.35 13.77
N VAL A 192 3.80 -3.46 13.34
CA VAL A 192 2.63 -4.07 13.99
C VAL A 192 2.73 -5.59 13.95
N ARG A 193 2.22 -6.24 15.00
CA ARG A 193 2.06 -7.69 15.09
C ARG A 193 0.65 -8.06 15.49
N TRP A 194 0.21 -9.22 15.01
CA TRP A 194 -1.09 -9.81 15.34
C TRP A 194 -0.86 -11.15 16.00
N ASP A 195 -1.38 -11.32 17.22
CA ASP A 195 -1.29 -12.57 17.98
C ASP A 195 -2.50 -13.45 17.68
N ASP A 196 -2.64 -13.89 16.42
CA ASP A 196 -3.64 -14.83 15.89
C ASP A 196 -5.08 -14.68 16.46
N GLY A 197 -5.53 -13.44 16.63
CA GLY A 197 -6.89 -13.08 17.07
C GLY A 197 -7.00 -12.53 18.49
N GLU A 198 -5.94 -12.57 19.28
CA GLU A 198 -5.97 -12.12 20.68
C GLU A 198 -5.67 -10.63 20.85
N SER A 199 -4.61 -10.14 20.20
CA SER A 199 -4.18 -8.76 20.36
C SER A 199 -3.40 -8.20 19.17
N ILE A 200 -3.41 -6.87 19.04
CA ILE A 200 -2.55 -6.11 18.13
C ILE A 200 -1.49 -5.41 18.96
N GLN A 201 -0.23 -5.58 18.59
CA GLN A 201 0.91 -4.94 19.25
C GLN A 201 1.65 -4.02 18.28
N PHE A 202 1.97 -2.82 18.72
CA PHE A 202 2.68 -1.80 17.94
C PHE A 202 4.09 -1.60 18.51
N ALA A 203 5.10 -1.41 17.64
CA ALA A 203 6.48 -1.19 18.08
C ALA A 203 7.26 -0.26 17.13
N PRO A 204 7.90 0.82 17.63
CA PRO A 204 8.47 1.95 16.86
C PRO A 204 9.31 1.60 15.64
#